data_AF-A0AAV4SXT8-F1
#
_entry.id   AF-A0AAV4SXT8-F1
#
_cell.length_a   1.000
_cell.length_b   1.000
_cell.length_c   1.000
_cell.angle_alpha   90.00
_cell.angle_beta   90.00
_cell.angle_gamma   90.00
#
_symmetry.space_group_name_H-M   'P 1'
#
loop_
_entity.id
_entity.type
_entity.pdbx_description
1 polymer ?
#
loop_
_entity_poly.entity_id
_entity_poly.type
_entity_poly.pdbx_seq_one_letter_code
_entity_poly.pdbx_strand_id
1 'polypeptide(L)'
;MQQQGHIFSCDGSHAKFRRNEVESCPRMSPSCILSSCPIFEEFGYILYLVAEKFPINLNMATSLSEMIAAPALSLVKYANAIFGNNKRNRWQSSDSRLPNIRDKPSSAKSSRQDSKNKDPQVAEILDAILPPREFEDDGKLWIQPVSRTPATRLDVVNLAEKLDARLIERNAREIGICPIRRELYDQCFDELIRQETLNCMERGLLFVRIRDELRMSLAAYENLYDSGVAFGIRKALLSEKRKLDIVERLDFLTAENEDLRKQLKLQEARHALLQRDWEQHTAVESKKLGDKIELLERANSQLKMYPEYPYSLYSRTLTQYTQRTCTQEKP
;
A
#
# COMPACT_ATOMS: atom_id res chain seq x y z
N MET A 1 -39.77 -3.49 8.80
CA MET A 1 -38.95 -4.59 8.29
C MET A 1 -37.99 -4.04 7.24
N GLN A 2 -36.72 -4.36 7.41
CA GLN A 2 -35.61 -4.38 6.45
C GLN A 2 -35.23 -3.11 5.66
N GLN A 3 -34.09 -2.59 6.13
CA GLN A 3 -33.09 -1.79 5.44
C GLN A 3 -32.63 -2.42 4.10
N GLN A 4 -32.36 -1.57 3.10
CA GLN A 4 -31.36 -1.84 2.06
C GLN A 4 -30.44 -0.62 1.95
N GLY A 5 -29.13 -0.88 2.00
CA GLY A 5 -28.08 0.12 2.10
C GLY A 5 -27.77 0.80 0.77
N HIS A 6 -27.49 2.10 0.86
CA HIS A 6 -26.85 2.85 -0.21
C HIS A 6 -25.33 2.64 -0.15
N ILE A 7 -24.81 1.89 -1.11
CA ILE A 7 -23.41 1.84 -1.48
C ILE A 7 -23.11 3.14 -2.26
N PHE A 8 -22.26 4.00 -1.71
CA PHE A 8 -21.69 5.11 -2.46
C PHE A 8 -20.57 4.57 -3.35
N SER A 9 -20.84 4.51 -4.65
CA SER A 9 -19.87 4.31 -5.71
C SER A 9 -19.14 5.64 -5.94
N CYS A 10 -17.83 5.67 -5.73
CA CYS A 10 -17.00 6.80 -6.16
C CYS A 10 -16.50 6.51 -7.57
N ASP A 11 -17.26 7.00 -8.56
CA ASP A 11 -16.84 7.06 -9.94
C ASP A 11 -15.69 8.06 -10.12
N GLY A 12 -14.72 7.63 -10.92
CA GLY A 12 -13.54 8.39 -11.29
C GLY A 12 -13.90 9.67 -12.05
N SER A 13 -13.26 10.77 -11.66
CA SER A 13 -13.16 11.97 -12.46
C SER A 13 -11.72 12.46 -12.43
N HIS A 14 -11.07 12.24 -13.57
CA HIS A 14 -9.79 12.75 -14.03
C HIS A 14 -9.27 14.02 -13.33
N ALA A 15 -8.24 13.87 -12.49
CA ALA A 15 -7.25 14.92 -12.26
C ALA A 15 -6.05 14.67 -13.18
N LYS A 16 -5.96 15.41 -14.28
CA LYS A 16 -4.77 15.49 -15.13
C LYS A 16 -3.63 16.13 -14.32
N PHE A 17 -2.80 15.32 -13.66
CA PHE A 17 -1.51 15.79 -13.16
C PHE A 17 -0.48 15.66 -14.29
N ARG A 18 0.14 16.78 -14.64
CA ARG A 18 1.12 16.90 -15.73
C ARG A 18 2.25 15.89 -15.53
N ARG A 19 2.49 15.07 -16.55
CA ARG A 19 3.81 14.46 -16.79
C ARG A 19 4.76 15.60 -17.13
N ASN A 20 5.77 15.82 -16.31
CA ASN A 20 7.12 16.25 -16.69
C ASN A 20 7.97 16.25 -15.42
N GLU A 21 9.25 15.94 -15.58
CA GLU A 21 10.30 15.74 -14.54
C GLU A 21 10.40 14.32 -13.99
N VAL A 22 10.84 13.41 -14.87
CA VAL A 22 11.63 12.22 -14.47
C VAL A 22 12.97 12.28 -15.21
N GLU A 23 13.85 13.14 -14.71
CA GLU A 23 15.31 13.12 -14.89
C GLU A 23 15.81 13.62 -13.52
N SER A 24 16.54 12.91 -12.66
CA SER A 24 17.67 12.02 -12.88
C SER A 24 17.86 11.18 -11.60
N CYS A 25 17.89 9.86 -11.71
CA CYS A 25 18.48 8.99 -10.67
C CYS A 25 19.69 8.29 -11.30
N PRO A 26 20.88 8.37 -10.68
CA PRO A 26 22.07 7.77 -11.25
C PRO A 26 21.94 6.24 -11.26
N ARG A 27 22.22 5.65 -12.44
CA ARG A 27 22.35 4.20 -12.63
C ARG A 27 23.46 3.69 -11.71
N MET A 28 23.11 2.83 -10.75
CA MET A 28 24.09 1.93 -10.13
C MET A 28 24.05 0.58 -10.85
N SER A 29 25.23 0.04 -11.14
CA SER A 29 25.47 -1.18 -11.90
C SER A 29 25.15 -2.46 -11.10
N PRO A 30 24.94 -3.62 -11.78
CA PRO A 30 24.36 -4.83 -11.18
C PRO A 30 25.33 -5.69 -10.34
N SER A 31 26.48 -5.16 -9.91
CA SER A 31 27.57 -5.93 -9.30
C SER A 31 27.71 -5.77 -7.78
N CYS A 32 26.74 -5.16 -7.08
CA CYS A 32 26.81 -4.94 -5.62
C CYS A 32 25.78 -5.73 -4.79
N ILE A 33 25.08 -6.72 -5.35
CA ILE A 33 23.92 -7.37 -4.67
C ILE A 33 24.29 -8.61 -3.84
N LEU A 34 25.56 -9.05 -3.79
CA LEU A 34 25.91 -10.31 -3.11
C LEU A 34 27.08 -10.26 -2.10
N SER A 35 27.33 -9.12 -1.45
CA SER A 35 28.15 -9.16 -0.23
C SER A 35 27.75 -8.05 0.74
N SER A 36 27.35 -8.48 1.95
CA SER A 36 27.22 -7.66 3.17
C SER A 36 25.92 -6.87 3.33
N CYS A 37 24.84 -7.56 3.72
CA CYS A 37 23.73 -6.96 4.46
C CYS A 37 23.54 -7.69 5.80
N PRO A 38 24.21 -7.25 6.88
CA PRO A 38 23.93 -7.71 8.22
C PRO A 38 22.78 -6.86 8.78
N ILE A 39 21.54 -7.11 8.34
CA ILE A 39 20.37 -6.38 8.87
C ILE A 39 19.32 -7.35 9.43
N PHE A 40 19.53 -8.67 9.35
CA PHE A 40 18.54 -9.65 9.79
C PHE A 40 18.91 -10.53 10.99
N GLU A 41 20.12 -10.38 11.56
CA GLU A 41 20.49 -11.09 12.80
C GLU A 41 20.53 -10.21 14.06
N GLU A 42 20.53 -8.87 13.93
CA GLU A 42 20.61 -7.97 15.10
C GLU A 42 19.26 -7.55 15.70
N PHE A 43 18.14 -7.76 15.02
CA PHE A 43 16.83 -7.39 15.57
C PHE A 43 16.41 -8.26 16.77
N GLY A 44 16.88 -9.51 16.83
CA GLY A 44 16.65 -10.37 17.99
C GLY A 44 17.42 -9.90 19.24
N TYR A 45 18.66 -9.47 19.06
CA TYR A 45 19.53 -9.02 20.16
C TYR A 45 19.14 -7.64 20.69
N ILE A 46 18.65 -6.74 19.84
CA ILE A 46 18.16 -5.41 20.26
C ILE A 46 16.83 -5.54 21.02
N LEU A 47 15.91 -6.43 20.61
CA LEU A 47 14.70 -6.72 21.38
C LEU A 47 15.00 -7.37 22.74
N TYR A 48 16.00 -8.26 22.81
CA TYR A 48 16.44 -8.88 24.06
C TYR A 48 17.13 -7.88 25.00
N LEU A 49 17.99 -7.00 24.48
CA LEU A 49 18.67 -5.96 25.27
C LEU A 49 17.75 -4.82 25.71
N VAL A 50 16.72 -4.47 24.94
CA VAL A 50 15.66 -3.54 25.37
C VAL A 50 14.82 -4.15 26.49
N ALA A 51 14.59 -5.47 26.47
CA ALA A 51 13.90 -6.18 27.54
C ALA A 51 14.73 -6.32 28.83
N GLU A 52 16.06 -6.45 28.75
CA GLU A 52 16.95 -6.53 29.93
C GLU A 52 17.28 -5.16 30.55
N LYS A 53 17.27 -4.06 29.77
CA LYS A 53 17.62 -2.72 30.28
C LYS A 53 16.43 -1.83 30.69
N PHE A 54 15.19 -2.27 30.44
CA PHE A 54 13.99 -1.60 30.96
C PHE A 54 13.23 -2.59 31.84
N PRO A 55 13.45 -2.60 33.17
CA PRO A 55 12.53 -3.28 34.07
C PRO A 55 11.19 -2.57 33.97
N ILE A 56 10.27 -3.13 33.19
CA ILE A 56 8.86 -2.80 33.30
C ILE A 56 8.49 -3.24 34.71
N ASN A 57 8.38 -2.27 35.61
CA ASN A 57 7.91 -2.47 36.97
C ASN A 57 6.44 -2.94 36.86
N LEU A 58 6.27 -4.25 36.73
CA LEU A 58 4.98 -4.91 36.53
C LEU A 58 4.27 -5.10 37.89
N ASN A 59 4.31 -4.08 38.75
CA ASN A 59 3.66 -4.07 40.06
C ASN A 59 2.70 -2.87 40.20
N MET A 60 1.94 -2.58 39.14
CA MET A 60 0.87 -1.59 39.15
C MET A 60 -0.31 -2.09 38.31
N ALA A 61 -0.70 -3.35 38.48
CA ALA A 61 -1.98 -3.84 38.01
C ALA A 61 -3.07 -3.47 39.03
N THR A 62 -3.27 -2.17 39.25
CA THR A 62 -4.58 -1.66 39.65
C THR A 62 -5.32 -1.35 38.36
N SER A 63 -6.57 -1.75 38.27
CA SER A 63 -7.35 -1.65 37.04
C SER A 63 -7.32 -0.22 36.49
N LEU A 64 -7.35 -0.05 35.17
CA LEU A 64 -7.53 1.25 34.52
C LEU A 64 -8.71 2.04 35.14
N SER A 65 -9.71 1.32 35.65
CA SER A 65 -10.86 1.81 36.41
C SER A 65 -10.48 2.45 37.77
N GLU A 66 -9.54 1.88 38.53
CA GLU A 66 -9.05 2.46 39.80
C GLU A 66 -8.18 3.71 39.58
N MET A 67 -7.41 3.77 38.49
CA MET A 67 -6.64 4.97 38.14
C MET A 67 -7.53 6.13 37.67
N ILE A 68 -8.67 5.85 37.04
CA ILE A 68 -9.66 6.87 36.66
C ILE A 68 -10.41 7.41 37.90
N ALA A 69 -10.54 6.58 38.94
CA ALA A 69 -11.32 6.86 40.15
C ALA A 69 -10.56 7.64 41.24
N ALA A 70 -9.24 7.75 41.20
CA ALA A 70 -8.50 8.54 42.20
C ALA A 70 -8.63 10.05 41.92
N PRO A 71 -9.32 10.84 42.76
CA PRO A 71 -9.43 12.30 42.58
C PRO A 71 -8.07 13.00 42.67
N ALA A 72 -7.06 12.33 43.24
CA ALA A 72 -5.69 12.80 43.31
C ALA A 72 -4.97 12.81 41.95
N LEU A 73 -5.42 12.03 40.96
CA LEU A 73 -4.71 11.87 39.68
C LEU A 73 -5.11 12.89 38.61
N SER A 74 -6.21 13.62 38.77
CA SER A 74 -6.65 14.63 37.81
C SER A 74 -5.98 15.99 38.05
N LEU A 75 -5.61 16.70 36.97
CA LEU A 75 -5.26 18.12 37.05
C LEU A 75 -6.50 19.03 37.23
N VAL A 76 -7.66 18.60 36.73
CA VAL A 76 -8.93 19.31 36.89
C VAL A 76 -9.40 19.26 38.34
N LYS A 77 -9.80 20.42 38.89
CA LYS A 77 -10.29 20.57 40.26
C LYS A 77 -11.77 20.18 40.35
N TYR A 78 -12.04 19.07 41.04
CA TYR A 78 -13.39 18.59 41.32
C TYR A 78 -13.87 18.99 42.72
N ALA A 79 -15.19 19.08 42.88
CA ALA A 79 -15.82 19.23 44.19
C ALA A 79 -15.95 17.85 44.90
N ASN A 80 -16.50 17.86 46.11
CA ASN A 80 -16.77 16.62 46.84
C ASN A 80 -17.81 15.78 46.08
N ALA A 81 -17.61 14.46 46.07
CA ALA A 81 -18.55 13.53 45.46
C ALA A 81 -19.89 13.55 46.21
N ILE A 82 -20.98 13.51 45.45
CA ILE A 82 -22.35 13.45 45.93
C ILE A 82 -22.98 12.13 45.50
N PHE A 83 -23.87 11.59 46.34
CA PHE A 83 -24.54 10.34 46.06
C PHE A 83 -25.47 10.50 44.84
N GLY A 84 -25.25 9.67 43.81
CA GLY A 84 -26.06 9.64 42.62
C GLY A 84 -27.38 8.93 42.92
N ASN A 85 -28.48 9.69 43.04
CA ASN A 85 -29.80 9.07 42.96
C ASN A 85 -29.93 8.38 41.60
N ASN A 86 -30.53 7.18 41.57
CA ASN A 86 -30.64 6.20 40.47
C ASN A 86 -31.38 6.69 39.19
N LYS A 87 -31.20 7.95 38.79
CA LYS A 87 -31.70 8.58 37.56
C LYS A 87 -30.58 8.63 36.53
N ARG A 88 -30.16 7.46 36.04
CA ARG A 88 -29.13 7.24 35.01
C ARG A 88 -29.34 7.99 33.68
N ASN A 89 -30.49 8.64 33.45
CA ASN A 89 -30.92 9.06 32.11
C ASN A 89 -30.84 10.57 31.83
N ARG A 90 -30.43 11.44 32.78
CA ARG A 90 -30.40 12.90 32.51
C ARG A 90 -29.13 13.36 31.81
N TRP A 91 -27.98 12.74 32.10
CA TRP A 91 -26.66 13.19 31.64
C TRP A 91 -26.16 12.50 30.37
N GLN A 92 -26.75 11.34 30.02
CA GLN A 92 -26.44 10.65 28.75
C GLN A 92 -27.22 11.23 27.54
N SER A 93 -28.19 12.12 27.78
CA SER A 93 -29.09 12.65 26.74
C SER A 93 -28.89 14.15 26.43
N SER A 94 -27.84 14.78 26.95
CA SER A 94 -27.44 16.10 26.45
C SER A 94 -26.73 15.91 25.12
N ASP A 95 -27.50 16.08 24.03
CA ASP A 95 -26.97 16.39 22.70
C ASP A 95 -25.77 17.34 22.88
N SER A 96 -24.61 17.01 22.31
CA SER A 96 -23.30 17.66 22.50
C SER A 96 -23.24 19.12 22.01
N ARG A 97 -24.40 19.75 21.85
CA ARG A 97 -24.54 21.16 21.51
C ARG A 97 -24.35 21.98 22.78
N LEU A 98 -23.29 22.78 22.77
CA LEU A 98 -23.10 23.87 23.72
C LEU A 98 -24.38 24.70 23.83
N PRO A 99 -24.76 25.18 25.03
CA PRO A 99 -25.94 26.03 25.21
C PRO A 99 -25.92 27.21 24.23
N ASN A 100 -26.94 27.32 23.37
CA ASN A 100 -27.04 28.43 22.44
C ASN A 100 -27.47 29.69 23.21
N ILE A 101 -26.53 30.58 23.51
CA ILE A 101 -26.79 31.87 24.20
C ILE A 101 -27.66 32.81 23.34
N ARG A 102 -27.84 32.52 22.06
CA ARG A 102 -28.79 33.23 21.20
C ARG A 102 -30.13 32.50 21.23
N ASP A 103 -31.07 33.01 22.03
CA ASP A 103 -32.49 33.17 21.66
C ASP A 103 -33.34 33.55 22.89
N LYS A 104 -33.25 34.80 23.33
CA LYS A 104 -34.39 35.53 23.89
C LYS A 104 -34.32 36.98 23.41
N PRO A 105 -35.29 37.46 22.60
CA PRO A 105 -35.38 38.88 22.31
C PRO A 105 -35.73 39.59 23.61
N SER A 106 -34.78 40.35 24.16
CA SER A 106 -35.04 41.21 25.31
C SER A 106 -35.94 42.35 24.85
N SER A 107 -37.24 42.24 25.14
CA SER A 107 -38.11 43.41 25.17
C SER A 107 -37.53 44.39 26.17
N ALA A 108 -37.11 45.55 25.69
CA ALA A 108 -36.65 46.65 26.51
C ALA A 108 -37.66 46.98 27.61
N LYS A 109 -37.31 46.67 28.87
CA LYS A 109 -37.80 47.36 30.07
C LYS A 109 -37.04 46.89 31.33
N SER A 110 -36.27 47.84 31.85
CA SER A 110 -36.08 48.13 33.28
C SER A 110 -35.27 47.20 34.20
N SER A 111 -34.37 47.86 34.92
CA SER A 111 -33.98 47.67 36.34
C SER A 111 -33.08 46.50 36.76
N ARG A 112 -31.78 46.82 36.93
CA ARG A 112 -31.01 46.75 38.20
C ARG A 112 -31.20 45.50 39.11
N GLN A 113 -31.38 44.30 38.57
CA GLN A 113 -31.41 43.04 39.36
C GLN A 113 -30.63 41.87 38.72
N ASP A 114 -29.51 42.12 38.04
CA ASP A 114 -28.76 41.05 37.30
C ASP A 114 -27.67 40.30 38.10
N SER A 115 -27.54 40.52 39.40
CA SER A 115 -26.42 39.97 40.19
C SER A 115 -26.75 38.74 41.04
N LYS A 116 -28.01 38.28 41.12
CA LYS A 116 -28.40 37.18 42.05
C LYS A 116 -28.56 35.79 41.43
N ASN A 117 -28.51 35.63 40.10
CA ASN A 117 -28.76 34.34 39.41
C ASN A 117 -27.59 33.84 38.54
N LYS A 118 -26.35 34.36 38.73
CA LYS A 118 -25.20 33.92 37.92
C LYS A 118 -24.72 32.50 38.26
N ASP A 119 -24.75 32.14 39.54
CA ASP A 119 -24.24 30.86 40.03
C ASP A 119 -24.93 29.61 39.44
N PRO A 120 -26.27 29.53 39.31
CA PRO A 120 -26.91 28.37 38.69
C PRO A 120 -26.64 28.27 37.18
N GLN A 121 -26.52 29.40 36.49
CA GLN A 121 -26.24 29.42 35.04
C GLN A 121 -24.80 28.98 34.76
N VAL A 122 -23.84 29.43 35.58
CA VAL A 122 -22.44 29.00 35.48
C VAL A 122 -22.30 27.52 35.82
N ALA A 123 -23.04 27.03 36.80
CA ALA A 123 -23.09 25.61 37.13
C ALA A 123 -23.58 24.74 35.95
N GLU A 124 -24.69 25.13 35.32
CA GLU A 124 -25.24 24.41 34.16
C GLU A 124 -24.26 24.40 32.97
N ILE A 125 -23.60 25.52 32.70
CA ILE A 125 -22.60 25.63 31.64
C ILE A 125 -21.36 24.79 31.96
N LEU A 126 -20.87 24.83 33.20
CA LEU A 126 -19.74 24.01 33.63
C LEU A 126 -20.02 22.52 33.47
N ASP A 127 -21.19 22.06 33.93
CA ASP A 127 -21.59 20.66 33.84
C ASP A 127 -21.79 20.22 32.37
N ALA A 128 -22.16 21.15 31.47
CA ALA A 128 -22.26 20.89 30.03
C ALA A 128 -20.89 20.85 29.32
N ILE A 129 -19.94 21.68 29.72
CA ILE A 129 -18.62 21.78 29.09
C ILE A 129 -17.65 20.70 29.60
N LEU A 130 -17.70 20.44 30.90
CA LEU A 130 -16.87 19.47 31.62
C LEU A 130 -17.82 18.54 32.39
N PRO A 131 -18.20 17.40 31.80
CA PRO A 131 -19.17 16.51 32.43
C PRO A 131 -18.64 16.03 33.79
N PRO A 132 -19.53 15.89 34.79
CA PRO A 132 -19.17 15.38 36.11
C PRO A 132 -18.63 13.95 35.99
N ARG A 133 -17.69 13.57 36.85
CA ARG A 133 -17.18 12.20 36.90
C ARG A 133 -18.21 11.32 37.60
N GLU A 134 -18.46 10.14 37.05
CA GLU A 134 -19.30 9.12 37.68
C GLU A 134 -18.40 7.93 38.04
N PHE A 135 -18.46 7.48 39.29
CA PHE A 135 -17.74 6.29 39.74
C PHE A 135 -18.58 5.50 40.73
N GLU A 136 -18.34 4.19 40.81
CA GLU A 136 -19.01 3.30 41.75
C GLU A 136 -18.05 2.96 42.88
N ASP A 137 -18.48 3.15 44.12
CA ASP A 137 -17.71 2.82 45.31
C ASP A 137 -18.66 2.12 46.31
N ASP A 138 -18.26 0.94 46.80
CA ASP A 138 -19.10 0.08 47.65
C ASP A 138 -20.52 -0.22 47.12
N GLY A 139 -20.65 -0.44 45.80
CA GLY A 139 -21.95 -0.71 45.15
C GLY A 139 -22.88 0.51 45.10
N LYS A 140 -22.35 1.71 45.36
CA LYS A 140 -23.07 2.99 45.34
C LYS A 140 -22.50 3.87 44.25
N LEU A 141 -23.40 4.48 43.47
CA LEU A 141 -23.00 5.43 42.44
C LEU A 141 -22.70 6.80 43.07
N TRP A 142 -21.51 7.30 42.81
CA TRP A 142 -21.06 8.63 43.20
C TRP A 142 -20.88 9.50 41.96
N ILE A 143 -21.34 10.75 42.06
CA ILE A 143 -21.17 11.76 41.02
C ILE A 143 -20.30 12.86 41.61
N GLN A 144 -19.22 13.19 40.92
CA GLN A 144 -18.28 14.22 41.32
C GLN A 144 -18.35 15.39 40.34
N PRO A 145 -19.05 16.48 40.71
CA PRO A 145 -19.14 17.66 39.86
C PRO A 145 -17.82 18.43 39.87
N VAL A 146 -17.64 19.21 38.82
CA VAL A 146 -16.49 20.10 38.69
C VAL A 146 -16.57 21.21 39.74
N SER A 147 -15.43 21.61 40.32
CA SER A 147 -15.42 22.63 41.36
C SER A 147 -15.87 23.98 40.81
N ARG A 148 -16.78 24.64 41.54
CA ARG A 148 -17.27 25.99 41.25
C ARG A 148 -16.47 27.09 41.96
N THR A 149 -15.41 26.71 42.69
CA THR A 149 -14.57 27.69 43.39
C THR A 149 -13.72 28.46 42.36
N PRO A 150 -13.78 29.80 42.32
CA PRO A 150 -12.93 30.60 41.44
C PRO A 150 -11.46 30.36 41.80
N ALA A 151 -10.57 30.46 40.80
CA ALA A 151 -9.14 30.25 41.00
C ALA A 151 -8.45 31.51 41.50
N THR A 152 -7.51 31.33 42.42
CA THR A 152 -6.58 32.36 42.87
C THR A 152 -5.27 32.29 42.09
N ARG A 153 -4.42 33.33 42.19
CA ARG A 153 -3.08 33.29 41.58
C ARG A 153 -2.25 32.10 42.08
N LEU A 154 -2.42 31.70 43.34
CA LEU A 154 -1.73 30.56 43.93
C LEU A 154 -2.22 29.23 43.34
N ASP A 155 -3.53 29.10 43.06
CA ASP A 155 -4.07 27.90 42.39
C ASP A 155 -3.45 27.69 41.01
N VAL A 156 -3.21 28.76 40.26
CA VAL A 156 -2.59 28.70 38.92
C VAL A 156 -1.13 28.26 39.00
N VAL A 157 -0.36 28.77 39.96
CA VAL A 157 1.03 28.35 40.20
C VAL A 157 1.07 26.87 40.59
N ASN A 158 0.20 26.45 41.52
CA ASN A 158 0.10 25.06 41.95
C ASN A 158 -0.31 24.12 40.80
N LEU A 159 -1.13 24.58 39.85
CA LEU A 159 -1.49 23.80 38.66
C LEU A 159 -0.28 23.56 37.76
N ALA A 160 0.53 24.60 37.51
CA ALA A 160 1.74 24.49 36.72
C ALA A 160 2.74 23.52 37.36
N GLU A 161 3.02 23.67 38.65
CA GLU A 161 3.91 22.77 39.39
C GLU A 161 3.41 21.32 39.39
N LYS A 162 2.10 21.11 39.52
CA LYS A 162 1.48 19.77 39.41
C LYS A 162 1.64 19.17 38.02
N LEU A 163 1.45 19.97 36.97
CA LEU A 163 1.65 19.50 35.60
C LEU A 163 3.09 19.05 35.39
N ASP A 164 4.06 19.87 35.79
CA ASP A 164 5.49 19.57 35.66
C ASP A 164 5.88 18.32 36.45
N ALA A 165 5.43 18.22 37.71
CA ALA A 165 5.65 17.03 38.54
C ALA A 165 5.08 15.77 37.88
N ARG A 166 3.90 15.86 37.24
CA ARG A 166 3.26 14.72 36.57
C ARG A 166 3.91 14.34 35.25
N LEU A 167 4.43 15.31 34.51
CA LEU A 167 5.21 15.02 33.31
C LEU A 167 6.48 14.24 33.67
N ILE A 168 7.14 14.60 34.77
CA ILE A 168 8.32 13.90 35.29
C ILE A 168 7.95 12.52 35.83
N GLU A 169 6.94 12.45 36.71
CA GLU A 169 6.49 11.20 37.36
C GLU A 169 6.07 10.13 36.33
N ARG A 170 5.33 10.54 35.30
CA ARG A 170 4.88 9.62 34.23
C ARG A 170 5.90 9.49 33.09
N ASN A 171 7.10 10.05 33.24
CA ASN A 171 8.20 10.02 32.28
C ASN A 171 7.77 10.38 30.85
N ALA A 172 7.10 11.53 30.72
CA ALA A 172 6.62 12.02 29.44
C ALA A 172 7.80 12.48 28.54
N ARG A 173 7.78 12.07 27.27
CA ARG A 173 8.87 12.36 26.32
C ARG A 173 8.96 13.84 25.95
N GLU A 174 10.09 14.47 26.31
CA GLU A 174 10.74 15.67 25.74
C GLU A 174 10.21 16.20 24.41
N ILE A 175 10.43 15.37 23.39
CA ILE A 175 10.37 15.74 21.98
C ILE A 175 9.56 14.67 21.24
N GLY A 176 8.80 15.12 20.23
CA GLY A 176 7.98 14.24 19.40
C GLY A 176 6.62 13.91 20.01
N ILE A 177 5.97 12.92 19.41
CA ILE A 177 4.61 12.51 19.77
C ILE A 177 4.64 11.70 21.07
N CYS A 178 3.92 12.17 22.09
CA CYS A 178 3.83 11.52 23.40
C CYS A 178 2.36 11.49 23.88
N PRO A 179 1.76 10.30 24.08
CA PRO A 179 0.36 10.19 24.52
C PRO A 179 0.16 10.67 25.96
N ILE A 180 1.08 10.35 26.86
CA ILE A 180 1.04 10.79 28.28
C ILE A 180 1.05 12.31 28.37
N ARG A 181 1.93 12.95 27.59
CA ARG A 181 1.99 14.40 27.49
C ARG A 181 0.65 14.95 27.00
N ARG A 182 0.14 14.44 25.88
CA ARG A 182 -1.13 14.89 25.30
C ARG A 182 -2.27 14.82 26.32
N GLU A 183 -2.40 13.69 27.02
CA GLU A 183 -3.38 13.49 28.08
C GLU A 183 -3.25 14.53 29.21
N LEU A 184 -2.04 14.79 29.70
CA LEU A 184 -1.80 15.79 30.76
C LEU A 184 -2.08 17.23 30.29
N TYR A 185 -1.74 17.58 29.05
CA TYR A 185 -2.08 18.89 28.48
C TYR A 185 -3.58 19.03 28.24
N ASP A 186 -4.28 17.98 27.80
CA ASP A 186 -5.73 17.96 27.69
C ASP A 186 -6.40 18.23 29.05
N GLN A 187 -5.96 17.54 30.11
CA GLN A 187 -6.46 17.77 31.47
C GLN A 187 -6.15 19.18 31.99
N CYS A 188 -4.95 19.69 31.72
CA CYS A 188 -4.58 21.05 32.08
C CYS A 188 -5.46 22.08 31.35
N PHE A 189 -5.72 21.87 30.06
CA PHE A 189 -6.58 22.74 29.27
C PHE A 189 -8.04 22.72 29.76
N ASP A 190 -8.54 21.55 30.15
CA ASP A 190 -9.86 21.44 30.78
C ASP A 190 -9.93 22.18 32.13
N GLU A 191 -8.86 22.18 32.93
CA GLU A 191 -8.79 23.00 34.15
C GLU A 191 -8.76 24.51 33.83
N LEU A 192 -8.04 24.93 32.78
CA LEU A 192 -8.07 26.31 32.31
C LEU A 192 -9.48 26.72 31.85
N ILE A 193 -10.19 25.84 31.13
CA ILE A 193 -11.59 26.07 30.74
C ILE A 193 -12.46 26.25 31.99
N ARG A 194 -12.29 25.43 33.02
CA ARG A 194 -13.01 25.58 34.30
C ARG A 194 -12.72 26.93 34.97
N GLN A 195 -11.46 27.35 35.03
CA GLN A 195 -11.08 28.63 35.65
C GLN A 195 -11.64 29.81 34.85
N GLU A 196 -11.57 29.74 33.53
CA GLU A 196 -12.00 30.81 32.64
C GLU A 196 -13.52 30.94 32.53
N THR A 197 -14.25 29.83 32.54
CA THR A 197 -15.73 29.82 32.62
C THR A 197 -16.24 30.43 33.92
N LEU A 198 -15.56 30.18 35.05
CA LEU A 198 -15.89 30.79 36.34
C LEU A 198 -15.62 32.30 36.37
N ASN A 199 -14.59 32.76 35.65
CA ASN A 199 -14.29 34.19 35.50
C ASN A 199 -15.31 34.87 34.56
N CYS A 200 -15.41 34.37 33.33
CA CYS A 200 -16.32 34.85 32.29
C CYS A 200 -16.80 33.66 31.42
N MET A 201 -18.09 33.33 31.51
CA MET A 201 -18.65 32.17 30.82
C MET A 201 -18.48 32.19 29.31
N GLU A 202 -18.59 33.36 28.67
CA GLU A 202 -18.48 33.52 27.22
C GLU A 202 -17.06 33.23 26.75
N ARG A 203 -16.07 33.62 27.55
CA ARG A 203 -14.65 33.30 27.30
C ARG A 203 -14.42 31.81 27.46
N GLY A 204 -14.96 31.21 28.51
CA GLY A 204 -14.94 29.76 28.70
C GLY A 204 -15.53 28.98 27.51
N LEU A 205 -16.70 29.38 27.01
CA LEU A 205 -17.32 28.78 25.82
C LEU A 205 -16.49 28.94 24.55
N LEU A 206 -15.77 30.07 24.40
CA LEU A 206 -14.83 30.25 23.30
C LEU A 206 -13.66 29.25 23.38
N PHE A 207 -13.09 29.05 24.57
CA PHE A 207 -12.02 28.06 24.77
C PHE A 207 -12.46 26.63 24.41
N VAL A 208 -13.71 26.28 24.68
CA VAL A 208 -14.26 24.96 24.29
C VAL A 208 -14.30 24.79 22.78
N ARG A 209 -14.77 25.81 22.05
CA ARG A 209 -14.77 25.76 20.59
C ARG A 209 -13.37 25.63 20.02
N ILE A 210 -12.40 26.34 20.60
CA ILE A 210 -10.99 26.22 20.22
C ILE A 210 -10.47 24.81 20.49
N ARG A 211 -10.78 24.23 21.66
CA ARG A 211 -10.43 22.84 22.01
C ARG A 211 -10.94 21.86 20.98
N ASP A 212 -12.21 21.97 20.63
CA ASP A 212 -12.90 21.01 19.78
C ASP A 212 -12.39 21.14 18.33
N GLU A 213 -12.14 22.36 17.85
CA GLU A 213 -11.49 22.61 16.54
C GLU A 213 -10.07 22.02 16.48
N LEU A 214 -9.27 22.20 17.54
CA LEU A 214 -7.93 21.60 17.62
C LEU A 214 -7.98 20.07 17.63
N ARG A 215 -8.93 19.48 18.35
CA ARG A 215 -9.15 18.02 18.38
C ARG A 215 -9.58 17.50 17.02
N MET A 216 -10.50 18.19 16.34
CA MET A 216 -10.91 17.85 14.97
C MET A 216 -9.74 17.93 13.99
N SER A 217 -8.95 19.01 14.05
CA SER A 217 -7.77 19.20 13.21
C SER A 217 -6.73 18.08 13.43
N LEU A 218 -6.44 17.74 14.68
CA LEU A 218 -5.51 16.65 15.01
C LEU A 218 -6.02 15.30 14.50
N ALA A 219 -7.30 14.99 14.69
CA ALA A 219 -7.89 13.75 14.19
C ALA A 219 -7.83 13.67 12.65
N ALA A 220 -7.99 14.79 11.94
CA ALA A 220 -7.83 14.83 10.49
C ALA A 220 -6.38 14.53 10.07
N TYR A 221 -5.39 15.09 10.77
CA TYR A 221 -3.97 14.79 10.50
C TYR A 221 -3.60 13.34 10.81
N GLU A 222 -4.11 12.76 11.90
CA GLU A 222 -3.95 11.35 12.24
C GLU A 222 -4.49 10.45 11.12
N ASN A 223 -5.72 10.69 10.67
CA ASN A 223 -6.34 9.92 9.58
C ASN A 223 -5.56 10.04 8.27
N LEU A 224 -5.03 11.23 7.96
CA LEU A 224 -4.19 11.43 6.77
C LEU A 224 -2.87 10.67 6.87
N TYR A 225 -2.24 10.69 8.05
CA TYR A 225 -1.01 9.95 8.32
C TYR A 225 -1.23 8.44 8.17
N ASP A 226 -2.27 7.90 8.79
CA ASP A 226 -2.62 6.48 8.70
C ASP A 226 -2.89 6.05 7.26
N SER A 227 -3.61 6.90 6.51
CA SER A 227 -3.87 6.68 5.08
C SER A 227 -2.59 6.68 4.25
N GLY A 228 -1.65 7.59 4.54
CA GLY A 228 -0.35 7.69 3.90
C GLY A 228 0.53 6.48 4.17
N VAL A 229 0.62 6.04 5.43
CA VAL A 229 1.36 4.83 5.84
C VAL A 229 0.77 3.59 5.15
N ALA A 230 -0.55 3.42 5.18
CA ALA A 230 -1.22 2.30 4.52
C ALA A 230 -1.00 2.30 2.99
N PHE A 231 -0.97 3.47 2.36
CA PHE A 231 -0.61 3.59 0.95
C PHE A 231 0.83 3.14 0.69
N GLY A 232 1.78 3.59 1.50
CA GLY A 232 3.19 3.19 1.41
C GLY A 232 3.38 1.67 1.49
N ILE A 233 2.79 1.04 2.50
CA ILE A 233 2.83 -0.42 2.70
C ILE A 233 2.27 -1.16 1.49
N ARG A 234 1.09 -0.76 0.98
CA ARG A 234 0.48 -1.38 -0.20
C ARG A 234 1.35 -1.26 -1.44
N LYS A 235 2.02 -0.13 -1.64
CA LYS A 235 2.92 0.07 -2.79
C LYS A 235 4.19 -0.77 -2.67
N ALA A 236 4.75 -0.90 -1.48
CA ALA A 236 5.88 -1.78 -1.22
C ALA A 236 5.53 -3.24 -1.55
N LEU A 237 4.43 -3.77 -0.98
CA LEU A 237 3.97 -5.14 -1.24
C LEU A 237 3.65 -5.39 -2.72
N LEU A 238 3.01 -4.43 -3.39
CA LEU A 238 2.72 -4.55 -4.82
C LEU A 238 4.02 -4.60 -5.66
N SER A 239 5.04 -3.84 -5.26
CA SER A 239 6.33 -3.86 -5.93
C SER A 239 7.06 -5.20 -5.76
N GLU A 240 6.98 -5.80 -4.57
CA GLU A 240 7.55 -7.13 -4.30
C GLU A 240 6.83 -8.20 -5.10
N LYS A 241 5.49 -8.19 -5.10
CA LYS A 241 4.71 -9.13 -5.92
C LYS A 241 5.08 -9.05 -7.40
N ARG A 242 5.17 -7.85 -7.98
CA ARG A 242 5.57 -7.68 -9.39
C ARG A 242 6.96 -8.24 -9.68
N LYS A 243 7.91 -8.11 -8.75
CA LYS A 243 9.24 -8.71 -8.90
C LYS A 243 9.13 -10.24 -8.93
N LEU A 244 8.36 -10.84 -8.03
CA LEU A 244 8.11 -12.28 -8.01
C LEU A 244 7.49 -12.77 -9.31
N ASP A 245 6.43 -12.11 -9.79
CA ASP A 245 5.77 -12.46 -11.05
C ASP A 245 6.75 -12.44 -12.25
N ILE A 246 7.67 -11.46 -12.28
CA ILE A 246 8.71 -11.36 -13.32
C ILE A 246 9.74 -12.48 -13.20
N VAL A 247 10.17 -12.81 -11.98
CA VAL A 247 11.14 -13.89 -11.73
C VAL A 247 10.54 -15.23 -12.15
N GLU A 248 9.30 -15.52 -11.76
CA GLU A 248 8.60 -16.74 -12.20
C GLU A 248 8.50 -16.83 -13.72
N ARG A 249 8.17 -15.71 -14.39
CA ARG A 249 8.12 -15.68 -15.86
C ARG A 249 9.50 -15.88 -16.48
N LEU A 250 10.54 -15.34 -15.88
CA LEU A 250 11.91 -15.52 -16.33
C LEU A 250 12.32 -17.00 -16.22
N ASP A 251 12.05 -17.64 -15.10
CA ASP A 251 12.35 -19.07 -14.87
C ASP A 251 11.60 -19.98 -15.85
N PHE A 252 10.33 -19.67 -16.15
CA PHE A 252 9.58 -20.38 -17.18
C PHE A 252 10.23 -20.23 -18.56
N LEU A 253 10.56 -18.99 -18.95
CA LEU A 253 11.12 -18.70 -20.27
C LEU A 253 12.54 -19.25 -20.44
N THR A 254 13.35 -19.30 -19.38
CA THR A 254 14.69 -19.89 -19.42
C THR A 254 14.61 -21.40 -19.63
N ALA A 255 13.72 -22.10 -18.91
CA ALA A 255 13.47 -23.53 -19.12
C ALA A 255 12.99 -23.83 -20.54
N GLU A 256 12.02 -23.07 -21.06
CA GLU A 256 11.52 -23.23 -22.43
C GLU A 256 12.63 -22.99 -23.48
N ASN A 257 13.48 -21.98 -23.27
CA ASN A 257 14.60 -21.70 -24.18
C ASN A 257 15.62 -22.85 -24.18
N GLU A 258 15.91 -23.42 -23.02
CA GLU A 258 16.81 -24.58 -22.91
C GLU A 258 16.26 -25.80 -23.66
N ASP A 259 14.97 -26.08 -23.53
CA ASP A 259 14.33 -27.21 -24.21
C ASP A 259 14.28 -27.00 -25.73
N LEU A 260 13.94 -25.80 -26.20
CA LEU A 260 14.00 -25.45 -27.62
C LEU A 260 15.42 -25.58 -28.17
N ARG A 261 16.45 -25.16 -27.42
CA ARG A 261 17.85 -25.34 -27.82
C ARG A 261 18.24 -26.82 -27.93
N LYS A 262 17.76 -27.69 -27.04
CA LYS A 262 17.98 -29.14 -27.14
C LYS A 262 17.30 -29.71 -28.39
N GLN A 263 16.06 -29.32 -28.66
CA GLN A 263 15.32 -29.76 -29.85
C GLN A 263 16.00 -29.31 -31.15
N LEU A 264 16.46 -28.06 -31.19
CA LEU A 264 17.17 -27.50 -32.34
C LEU A 264 18.46 -28.29 -32.63
N LYS A 265 19.29 -28.55 -31.60
CA LYS A 265 20.48 -29.39 -31.73
C LYS A 265 20.18 -30.79 -32.26
N LEU A 266 19.09 -31.40 -31.79
CA LEU A 266 18.67 -32.72 -32.26
C LEU A 266 18.27 -32.70 -33.74
N GLN A 267 17.54 -31.67 -34.18
CA GLN A 267 17.11 -31.54 -35.58
C GLN A 267 18.29 -31.20 -36.49
N GLU A 268 19.22 -30.35 -36.06
CA GLU A 268 20.47 -30.08 -36.79
C GLU A 268 21.29 -31.35 -36.99
N ALA A 269 21.43 -32.18 -35.94
CA ALA A 269 22.12 -33.46 -36.04
C ALA A 269 21.43 -34.42 -37.03
N ARG A 270 20.09 -34.49 -37.02
CA ARG A 270 19.31 -35.29 -37.98
C ARG A 270 19.48 -34.80 -39.40
N HIS A 271 19.40 -33.49 -39.62
CA HIS A 271 19.59 -32.89 -40.94
C HIS A 271 21.00 -33.18 -41.48
N ALA A 272 22.03 -33.03 -40.64
CA ALA A 272 23.41 -33.32 -41.02
C ALA A 272 23.63 -34.80 -41.41
N LEU A 273 22.98 -35.74 -40.72
CA LEU A 273 23.03 -37.16 -41.09
C LEU A 273 22.35 -37.41 -42.45
N LEU A 274 21.10 -36.94 -42.60
CA LEU A 274 20.37 -37.09 -43.86
C LEU A 274 21.12 -36.48 -45.03
N GLN A 275 21.73 -35.31 -44.84
CA GLN A 275 22.52 -34.65 -45.88
C GLN A 275 23.71 -35.50 -46.30
N ARG A 276 24.47 -36.08 -45.35
CA ARG A 276 25.57 -37.00 -45.67
C ARG A 276 25.09 -38.24 -46.41
N ASP A 277 23.99 -38.83 -45.97
CA ASP A 277 23.41 -40.02 -46.63
C ASP A 277 22.98 -39.69 -48.06
N TRP A 278 22.38 -38.52 -48.26
CA TRP A 278 21.96 -38.02 -49.58
C TRP A 278 23.15 -37.75 -50.51
N GLU A 279 24.20 -37.11 -50.00
CA GLU A 279 25.46 -36.86 -50.72
C GLU A 279 26.14 -38.18 -51.11
N GLN A 280 26.18 -39.16 -50.21
CA GLN A 280 26.72 -40.50 -50.49
C GLN A 280 25.90 -41.22 -51.57
N HIS A 281 24.57 -41.23 -51.46
CA HIS A 281 23.69 -41.87 -52.43
C HIS A 281 23.87 -41.26 -53.83
N THR A 282 23.84 -39.93 -53.90
CA THR A 282 24.01 -39.17 -55.16
C THR A 282 25.38 -39.41 -55.77
N ALA A 283 26.45 -39.46 -54.96
CA ALA A 283 27.80 -39.76 -55.43
C ALA A 283 27.90 -41.19 -55.99
N VAL A 284 27.27 -42.17 -55.34
CA VAL A 284 27.20 -43.55 -55.83
C VAL A 284 26.42 -43.64 -57.15
N GLU A 285 25.26 -43.00 -57.24
CA GLU A 285 24.45 -42.97 -58.46
C GLU A 285 25.17 -42.28 -59.62
N SER A 286 25.81 -41.14 -59.37
CA SER A 286 26.61 -40.41 -60.36
C SER A 286 27.75 -41.27 -60.92
N LYS A 287 28.47 -42.01 -60.05
CA LYS A 287 29.49 -42.97 -60.48
C LYS A 287 28.91 -44.08 -61.36
N LYS A 288 27.80 -44.71 -60.94
CA LYS A 288 27.13 -45.76 -61.73
C LYS A 288 26.69 -45.26 -63.11
N LEU A 289 26.14 -44.05 -63.18
CA LEU A 289 25.74 -43.43 -64.46
C LEU A 289 26.96 -43.08 -65.31
N GLY A 290 28.03 -42.56 -64.71
CA GLY A 290 29.31 -42.32 -65.38
C GLY A 290 29.90 -43.58 -65.99
N ASP A 291 30.00 -44.67 -65.23
CA ASP A 291 30.49 -45.97 -65.70
C ASP A 291 29.62 -46.51 -66.86
N LYS A 292 28.30 -46.31 -66.79
CA LYS A 292 27.38 -46.71 -67.86
C LYS A 292 27.56 -45.88 -69.13
N ILE A 293 27.75 -44.57 -69.01
CA ILE A 293 28.04 -43.68 -70.14
C ILE A 293 29.36 -44.12 -70.79
N GLU A 294 30.41 -44.34 -70.01
CA GLU A 294 31.72 -44.74 -70.52
C GLU A 294 31.66 -46.10 -71.25
N LEU A 295 30.91 -47.06 -70.71
CA LEU A 295 30.67 -48.35 -71.38
C LEU A 295 29.94 -48.16 -72.72
N LEU A 296 28.89 -47.34 -72.75
CA LEU A 296 28.13 -47.04 -73.97
C LEU A 296 28.99 -46.31 -75.00
N GLU A 297 29.86 -45.39 -74.58
CA GLU A 297 30.81 -44.70 -75.45
C GLU A 297 31.83 -45.65 -76.07
N ARG A 298 32.37 -46.60 -75.29
CA ARG A 298 33.25 -47.66 -75.82
C ARG A 298 32.54 -48.53 -76.84
N ALA A 299 31.31 -48.98 -76.54
CA ALA A 299 30.51 -49.78 -77.47
C ALA A 299 30.18 -49.01 -78.76
N ASN A 300 29.78 -47.73 -78.65
CA ASN A 300 29.50 -46.87 -79.79
C ASN A 300 30.76 -46.62 -80.64
N SER A 301 31.92 -46.43 -80.00
CA SER A 301 33.21 -46.31 -80.70
C SER A 301 33.57 -47.59 -81.46
N GLN A 302 33.38 -48.77 -80.85
CA GLN A 302 33.55 -50.05 -81.55
C GLN A 302 32.61 -50.19 -82.73
N LEU A 303 31.33 -49.81 -82.59
CA LEU A 303 30.36 -49.83 -83.68
C LEU A 303 30.74 -48.89 -84.82
N LYS A 304 31.30 -47.71 -84.55
CA LYS A 304 31.80 -46.78 -85.58
C LYS A 304 33.02 -47.29 -86.34
N MET A 305 33.80 -48.20 -85.75
CA MET A 305 34.97 -48.83 -86.40
C MET A 305 34.57 -49.92 -87.40
N TYR A 306 33.36 -50.46 -87.30
CA TYR A 306 32.78 -51.22 -88.40
C TYR A 306 32.45 -50.23 -89.52
N PRO A 307 32.95 -50.45 -90.74
CA PRO A 307 32.59 -49.59 -91.85
C PRO A 307 31.07 -49.62 -91.99
N GLU A 308 30.44 -48.44 -92.05
CA GLU A 308 29.12 -48.32 -92.65
C GLU A 308 29.20 -49.08 -93.97
N TYR A 309 28.56 -50.24 -94.07
CA TYR A 309 28.30 -50.82 -95.38
C TYR A 309 27.61 -49.72 -96.17
N PRO A 310 28.15 -49.30 -97.31
CA PRO A 310 27.63 -48.12 -97.99
C PRO A 310 26.19 -48.38 -98.42
N TYR A 311 25.24 -47.85 -97.65
CA TYR A 311 23.86 -47.68 -98.08
C TYR A 311 23.78 -46.71 -99.29
N SER A 312 24.91 -46.13 -99.72
CA SER A 312 25.05 -45.41 -100.98
C SER A 312 25.02 -46.31 -102.23
N LEU A 313 25.23 -47.63 -102.11
CA LEU A 313 25.03 -48.58 -103.22
C LEU A 313 23.54 -48.99 -103.35
N TYR A 314 22.78 -49.02 -102.26
CA TYR A 314 21.34 -49.29 -102.30
C TYR A 314 20.54 -48.07 -102.78
N SER A 315 20.96 -46.85 -102.43
CA SER A 315 20.32 -45.64 -102.97
C SER A 315 20.61 -45.41 -104.45
N ARG A 316 21.86 -45.59 -104.92
CA ARG A 316 22.21 -45.45 -106.35
C ARG A 316 21.51 -46.47 -107.24
N THR A 317 21.31 -47.71 -106.77
CA THR A 317 20.57 -48.73 -107.52
C THR A 317 19.09 -48.39 -107.59
N LEU A 318 18.47 -47.87 -106.52
CA LEU A 318 17.10 -47.34 -106.54
C LEU A 318 16.93 -46.12 -107.46
N THR A 319 17.92 -45.21 -107.53
CA THR A 319 17.88 -44.07 -108.47
C THR A 319 18.10 -44.48 -109.93
N GLN A 320 18.97 -45.47 -110.19
CA GLN A 320 19.16 -46.02 -111.54
C GLN A 320 17.99 -46.91 -112.00
N TYR A 321 17.32 -47.61 -111.08
CA TYR A 321 16.13 -48.41 -111.38
C TYR A 321 14.93 -47.51 -111.73
N THR A 322 14.75 -46.40 -110.99
CA THR A 322 13.71 -45.38 -111.29
C THR A 322 13.99 -44.59 -112.57
N GLN A 323 15.26 -44.32 -112.91
CA GLN A 323 15.63 -43.69 -114.19
C GLN A 323 15.46 -44.63 -115.39
N ARG A 324 15.66 -45.95 -115.25
CA ARG A 324 15.44 -46.93 -116.33
C ARG A 324 13.98 -47.26 -116.59
N THR A 325 13.10 -47.16 -115.58
CA THR A 325 11.65 -47.32 -115.77
C THR A 325 11.00 -46.09 -116.43
N CYS A 326 11.64 -44.91 -116.38
CA CYS A 326 11.16 -43.71 -117.07
C CYS A 326 11.64 -43.57 -118.53
N THR A 327 12.61 -44.37 -119.00
CA THR A 327 13.12 -44.33 -120.38
C THR A 327 12.60 -45.44 -121.30
N GLN A 328 11.63 -46.24 -120.84
CA GLN A 328 10.86 -47.18 -121.68
C GLN A 328 9.44 -46.69 -122.01
N GLU A 329 9.13 -45.40 -121.77
CA GLU A 329 8.03 -44.73 -122.46
C GLU A 329 8.54 -44.06 -123.74
N LYS A 330 8.17 -44.69 -124.86
CA LYS A 330 8.04 -44.19 -126.25
C LYS A 330 9.27 -44.29 -127.16
N PRO A 331 9.03 -44.59 -128.46
CA PRO A 331 8.28 -45.72 -129.03
C PRO A 331 9.19 -46.68 -129.81
#